data_AF-A0A1V5IJK6-F1
#
_entry.id   AF-A0A1V5IJK6-F1
#
_cell.length_a   1.000
_cell.length_b   1.000
_cell.length_c   1.000
_cell.angle_alpha   90.00
_cell.angle_beta   90.00
_cell.angle_gamma   90.00
#
_symmetry.space_group_name_H-M   'P 1'
#
loop_
_entity.id
_entity.type
_entity.pdbx_description
1 polymer ?
#
loop_
_entity_poly.entity_id
_entity_poly.type
_entity_poly.pdbx_seq_one_letter_code
_entity_poly.pdbx_strand_id
1 'polypeptide(L)'
;MIALPSIAFGGFSGSAKGVTARYQDGRSILSLKSYPTGETTIAQLAHRTNFSKINKSYKLLSDAQMRAWENLAEHASGQSVFGQKAKLTGANLYLRLNSNRVMAGETMLLDAPQQIAYVPEVEYDSVSVTPQLIVFGGIKHQTAPYKMVVKMSGSQSRGISNGWSKTVIISSEVEDDWGEADVTALYLKTIGVEPTPGQKVFIECYWLDTSNGFTGQVFRDSVIVTGESSYTPRKRVTMDRLNPDYELHVSSIDVDFSSGGPVVQYDVMCLGHSNIASSEAYLDQDLPEELRGTSWALGRGNGEDGKLVAQSYVMWLYGAYYSTPARITFAHRGGYYVKPTEVFGPGVIY
;
A
#
# COMPACT_ATOMS: atom_id res chain seq x y z
N MET A 1 -15.85 -35.42 62.01
CA MET A 1 -15.01 -36.08 60.98
C MET A 1 -15.83 -36.09 59.70
N ILE A 2 -15.56 -35.17 58.77
CA ILE A 2 -16.27 -35.10 57.47
C ILE A 2 -15.47 -35.97 56.51
N ALA A 3 -16.04 -37.09 56.07
CA ALA A 3 -15.43 -37.93 55.06
C ALA A 3 -15.41 -37.16 53.73
N LEU A 4 -14.20 -36.78 53.28
CA LEU A 4 -13.98 -36.25 51.94
C LEU A 4 -14.24 -37.38 50.93
N PRO A 5 -15.18 -37.24 49.98
CA PRO A 5 -15.34 -38.23 48.93
C PRO A 5 -14.17 -38.13 47.94
N SER A 6 -13.45 -39.25 47.81
CA SER A 6 -12.45 -39.58 46.79
C SER A 6 -11.13 -38.78 46.77
N ILE A 7 -10.04 -39.50 47.04
CA ILE A 7 -8.63 -39.11 46.91
C ILE A 7 -8.19 -38.90 45.44
N ALA A 8 -9.11 -38.90 44.48
CA ALA A 8 -8.83 -39.01 43.05
C ALA A 8 -8.90 -37.68 42.26
N PHE A 9 -9.28 -36.55 42.87
CA PHE A 9 -9.48 -35.28 42.16
C PHE A 9 -8.76 -34.06 42.76
N GLY A 10 -7.84 -34.27 43.72
CA GLY A 10 -7.00 -33.21 44.28
C GLY A 10 -5.68 -33.06 43.53
N GLY A 11 -5.38 -31.87 43.00
CA GLY A 11 -4.08 -31.57 42.40
C GLY A 11 -4.02 -31.53 40.86
N PHE A 12 -5.16 -31.57 40.16
CA PHE A 12 -5.18 -31.34 38.71
C PHE A 12 -4.63 -29.95 38.36
N SER A 13 -3.47 -29.93 37.71
CA SER A 13 -2.84 -28.73 37.18
C SER A 13 -2.34 -28.98 35.76
N GLY A 14 -2.40 -27.96 34.91
CA GLY A 14 -1.96 -28.05 33.52
C GLY A 14 -3.08 -27.73 32.52
N SER A 15 -2.71 -27.67 31.24
CA SER A 15 -3.62 -27.34 30.15
C SER A 15 -3.75 -28.51 29.18
N ALA A 16 -4.97 -28.87 28.82
CA ALA A 16 -5.28 -29.81 27.75
C ALA A 16 -6.29 -29.17 26.77
N LYS A 17 -5.85 -28.97 25.53
CA LYS A 17 -6.62 -28.26 24.48
C LYS A 17 -7.20 -26.93 25.01
N GLY A 18 -8.52 -26.82 25.04
CA GLY A 18 -9.25 -25.62 25.46
C GLY A 18 -9.52 -25.52 26.96
N VAL A 19 -9.03 -26.44 27.80
CA VAL A 19 -9.30 -26.43 29.24
C VAL A 19 -7.98 -26.33 30.01
N THR A 20 -7.93 -25.42 30.97
CA THR A 20 -6.82 -25.28 31.92
C THR A 20 -7.34 -25.56 33.33
N ALA A 21 -6.77 -26.57 33.96
CA ALA A 21 -6.99 -26.88 35.36
C ALA A 21 -5.95 -26.16 36.21
N ARG A 22 -6.40 -25.50 37.28
CA ARG A 22 -5.53 -24.97 38.33
C ARG A 22 -6.16 -25.16 39.70
N TYR A 23 -5.34 -25.34 40.72
CA TYR A 23 -5.82 -25.40 42.10
C TYR A 23 -5.56 -24.06 42.78
N GLN A 24 -6.61 -23.41 43.27
CA GLN A 24 -6.53 -22.11 43.94
C GLN A 24 -7.54 -22.09 45.09
N ASP A 25 -7.11 -21.62 46.27
CA ASP A 25 -7.94 -21.47 47.48
C ASP A 25 -8.72 -22.72 47.88
N GLY A 26 -8.07 -23.89 47.84
CA GLY A 26 -8.67 -25.16 48.24
C GLY A 26 -9.64 -25.77 47.21
N ARG A 27 -9.74 -25.18 46.01
CA ARG A 27 -10.67 -25.59 44.95
C ARG A 27 -9.94 -25.88 43.64
N SER A 28 -10.37 -26.92 42.95
CA SER A 28 -9.99 -27.18 41.56
C SER A 28 -10.81 -26.28 40.65
N ILE A 29 -10.16 -25.34 39.96
CA ILE A 29 -10.75 -24.43 38.98
C ILE A 29 -10.43 -24.95 37.58
N LEU A 30 -11.47 -25.27 36.83
CA LEU A 30 -11.39 -25.55 35.39
C LEU A 30 -11.81 -24.29 34.65
N SER A 31 -10.89 -23.71 33.89
CA SER A 31 -11.15 -22.56 33.04
C SER A 31 -11.06 -22.96 31.58
N LEU A 32 -12.03 -22.53 30.77
CA LEU A 32 -11.87 -22.58 29.33
C LEU A 32 -10.82 -21.55 28.95
N LYS A 33 -9.80 -21.98 28.21
CA LYS A 33 -8.87 -21.09 27.54
C LYS A 33 -9.69 -20.26 26.56
N SER A 34 -9.76 -18.96 26.79
CA SER A 34 -10.35 -17.99 25.87
C SER A 34 -9.43 -17.81 24.67
N TYR A 35 -9.16 -18.88 23.92
CA TYR A 35 -8.65 -18.73 22.56
C TYR A 35 -9.84 -18.42 21.66
N PRO A 36 -9.68 -17.54 20.66
CA PRO A 36 -10.69 -17.38 19.64
C PRO A 36 -11.00 -18.74 19.03
N THR A 37 -12.24 -19.19 19.18
CA THR A 37 -12.77 -20.41 18.58
C THR A 37 -13.16 -20.09 17.15
N GLY A 38 -12.38 -20.57 16.17
CA GLY A 38 -12.62 -20.33 14.74
C GLY A 38 -11.43 -20.72 13.89
N GLU A 39 -11.63 -20.80 12.57
CA GLU A 39 -10.55 -21.00 11.61
C GLU A 39 -9.60 -19.81 11.65
N THR A 40 -8.30 -20.09 11.81
CA THR A 40 -7.28 -19.04 11.80
C THR A 40 -6.92 -18.72 10.36
N THR A 41 -7.04 -17.46 9.96
CA THR A 41 -6.69 -17.07 8.59
C THR A 41 -5.17 -17.14 8.38
N ILE A 42 -4.74 -17.31 7.12
CA ILE A 42 -3.30 -17.33 6.77
C ILE A 42 -2.61 -16.05 7.25
N ALA A 43 -3.27 -14.89 7.12
CA ALA A 43 -2.75 -13.61 7.62
C ALA A 43 -2.54 -13.60 9.15
N GLN A 44 -3.49 -14.15 9.92
CA GLN A 44 -3.35 -14.26 11.37
C GLN A 44 -2.19 -15.18 11.77
N LEU A 45 -1.96 -16.28 11.03
CA LEU A 45 -0.81 -17.16 11.24
C LEU A 45 0.51 -16.46 10.94
N ALA A 46 0.59 -15.70 9.84
CA ALA A 46 1.76 -14.93 9.46
C ALA A 46 2.10 -13.88 10.55
N HIS A 47 1.12 -13.10 11.01
CA HIS A 47 1.32 -12.14 12.09
C HIS A 47 1.81 -12.79 13.40
N ARG A 48 1.21 -13.91 13.82
CA ARG A 48 1.65 -14.63 15.03
C ARG A 48 3.07 -15.16 14.90
N THR A 49 3.42 -15.67 13.72
CA THR A 49 4.76 -16.19 13.42
C THR A 49 5.80 -15.08 13.44
N ASN A 50 5.52 -13.95 12.77
CA ASN A 50 6.38 -12.77 12.77
C ASN A 50 6.58 -12.22 14.18
N PHE A 51 5.49 -12.07 14.95
CA PHE A 51 5.55 -11.64 16.34
C PHE A 51 6.43 -12.57 17.19
N SER A 52 6.26 -13.88 17.05
CA SER A 52 7.09 -14.87 17.76
C SER A 52 8.56 -14.76 17.36
N LYS A 53 8.85 -14.58 16.06
CA LYS A 53 10.21 -14.43 15.52
C LYS A 53 10.90 -13.19 16.08
N ILE A 54 10.23 -12.03 16.01
CA ILE A 54 10.76 -10.75 16.53
C ILE A 54 10.98 -10.83 18.04
N ASN A 55 10.02 -11.38 18.78
CA ASN A 55 10.18 -11.50 20.23
C ASN A 55 11.35 -12.42 20.63
N LYS A 56 11.63 -13.47 19.84
CA LYS A 56 12.81 -14.32 20.05
C LYS A 56 14.11 -13.61 19.69
N SER A 57 14.13 -12.79 18.63
CA SER A 57 15.35 -12.09 18.20
C SER A 57 15.80 -11.03 19.20
N TYR A 58 14.88 -10.42 19.97
CA TYR A 58 15.26 -9.50 21.04
C TYR A 58 16.26 -10.11 22.03
N LYS A 59 16.09 -11.40 22.37
CA LYS A 59 16.97 -12.12 23.30
C LYS A 59 18.37 -12.42 22.73
N LEU A 60 18.56 -12.25 21.42
CA LEU A 60 19.84 -12.45 20.75
C LEU A 60 20.65 -11.15 20.62
N LEU A 61 20.06 -10.01 21.01
CA LEU A 61 20.76 -8.73 21.03
C LEU A 61 21.85 -8.72 22.10
N SER A 62 22.89 -7.92 21.87
CA SER A 62 23.89 -7.64 22.90
C SER A 62 23.32 -6.78 24.03
N ASP A 63 23.95 -6.81 25.20
CA ASP A 63 23.58 -5.96 26.34
C ASP A 63 23.64 -4.45 26.00
N ALA A 64 24.53 -4.06 25.09
CA ALA A 64 24.65 -2.69 24.61
C ALA A 64 23.44 -2.29 23.74
N GLN A 65 23.02 -3.18 22.84
CA GLN A 65 21.82 -2.98 22.00
C GLN A 65 20.56 -2.94 22.85
N MET A 66 20.38 -3.87 23.79
CA MET A 66 19.23 -3.87 24.69
C MET A 66 19.16 -2.56 25.49
N ARG A 67 20.28 -2.06 26.02
CA ARG A 67 20.34 -0.76 26.70
C ARG A 67 19.95 0.40 25.78
N ALA A 68 20.40 0.41 24.54
CA ALA A 68 20.00 1.44 23.58
C ALA A 68 18.48 1.45 23.34
N TRP A 69 17.85 0.27 23.26
CA TRP A 69 16.39 0.15 23.14
C TRP A 69 15.66 0.61 24.40
N GLU A 70 16.16 0.28 25.59
CA GLU A 70 15.58 0.78 26.85
C GLU A 70 15.65 2.31 26.93
N ASN A 71 16.81 2.91 26.62
CA ASN A 71 16.98 4.36 26.61
C ASN A 71 16.00 5.06 25.65
N LEU A 72 15.82 4.51 24.44
CA LEU A 72 14.87 5.06 23.48
C LEU A 72 13.42 4.91 23.98
N ALA A 73 13.11 3.81 24.66
CA ALA A 73 11.77 3.54 25.20
C ALA A 73 11.36 4.47 26.32
N GLU A 74 12.30 5.03 27.09
CA GLU A 74 12.01 6.07 28.10
C GLU A 74 11.37 7.32 27.51
N HIS A 75 11.73 7.66 26.27
CA HIS A 75 11.20 8.80 25.55
C HIS A 75 9.93 8.46 24.75
N ALA A 76 9.67 7.17 24.52
CA ALA A 76 8.52 6.71 23.75
C ALA A 76 7.30 6.49 24.65
N SER A 77 6.18 7.13 24.31
CA SER A 77 4.92 6.88 25.01
C SER A 77 4.09 5.80 24.32
N GLY A 78 3.59 4.83 25.09
CA GLY A 78 2.55 3.91 24.68
C GLY A 78 1.17 4.56 24.68
N GLN A 79 0.15 3.81 24.24
CA GLN A 79 -1.24 4.25 24.27
C GLN A 79 -1.67 4.52 25.73
N SER A 80 -2.15 5.73 26.00
CA SER A 80 -2.68 6.10 27.32
C SER A 80 -4.00 5.38 27.57
N VAL A 81 -4.06 4.60 28.64
CA VAL A 81 -5.31 3.99 29.14
C VAL A 81 -5.56 4.63 30.50
N PHE A 82 -6.66 5.36 30.66
CA PHE A 82 -7.02 6.13 31.87
C PHE A 82 -6.16 7.36 32.19
N GLY A 83 -5.64 8.07 31.18
CA GLY A 83 -4.97 9.36 31.38
C GLY A 83 -3.52 9.26 31.87
N GLN A 84 -2.98 8.06 32.07
CA GLN A 84 -1.57 7.82 32.34
C GLN A 84 -0.86 7.34 31.07
N LYS A 85 0.25 8.00 30.71
CA LYS A 85 1.10 7.55 29.61
C LYS A 85 1.65 6.16 29.95
N ALA A 86 1.32 5.16 29.13
CA ALA A 86 1.88 3.83 29.28
C ALA A 86 3.39 3.89 29.02
N LYS A 87 4.20 3.46 29.99
CA LYS A 87 5.65 3.31 29.81
C LYS A 87 5.92 2.11 28.92
N LEU A 88 6.69 2.30 27.85
CA LEU A 88 7.18 1.23 27.00
C LEU A 88 8.50 0.70 27.58
N THR A 89 8.71 -0.61 27.51
CA THR A 89 10.02 -1.22 27.73
C THR A 89 10.77 -1.27 26.40
N GLY A 90 12.10 -1.38 26.44
CA GLY A 90 12.94 -1.57 25.26
C GLY A 90 12.50 -2.76 24.42
N ALA A 91 12.15 -3.87 25.07
CA ALA A 91 11.61 -5.05 24.40
C ALA A 91 10.29 -4.78 23.64
N ASN A 92 9.37 -4.03 24.25
CA ASN A 92 8.08 -3.69 23.64
C ASN A 92 8.26 -2.69 22.49
N LEU A 93 9.17 -1.73 22.64
CA LEU A 93 9.51 -0.79 21.57
C LEU A 93 10.16 -1.50 20.39
N TYR A 94 11.16 -2.36 20.65
CA TYR A 94 11.79 -3.22 19.65
C TYR A 94 10.75 -4.02 18.87
N LEU A 95 9.84 -4.68 19.59
CA LEU A 95 8.78 -5.48 19.00
C LEU A 95 7.84 -4.66 18.13
N ARG A 96 7.46 -3.46 18.60
CA ARG A 96 6.58 -2.55 17.86
C ARG A 96 7.21 -2.09 16.54
N LEU A 97 8.42 -1.53 16.60
CA LEU A 97 9.08 -0.98 15.41
C LEU A 97 9.41 -2.08 14.40
N ASN A 98 9.93 -3.22 14.86
CA ASN A 98 10.24 -4.34 13.97
C ASN A 98 8.99 -5.03 13.40
N SER A 99 7.87 -5.02 14.12
CA SER A 99 6.61 -5.53 13.54
C SER A 99 6.15 -4.68 12.36
N ASN A 100 6.31 -3.35 12.47
CA ASN A 100 5.97 -2.44 11.37
C ASN A 100 6.91 -2.59 10.18
N ARG A 101 8.22 -2.73 10.43
CA ARG A 101 9.21 -2.99 9.38
C ARG A 101 8.94 -4.30 8.65
N VAL A 102 8.74 -5.40 9.38
CA VAL A 102 8.45 -6.70 8.78
C VAL A 102 7.12 -6.67 8.02
N MET A 103 6.13 -5.89 8.47
CA MET A 103 4.89 -5.66 7.73
C MET A 103 5.13 -4.94 6.39
N ALA A 104 6.07 -4.00 6.34
CA ALA A 104 6.53 -3.32 5.11
C ALA A 104 7.64 -4.08 4.36
N GLY A 105 7.77 -5.39 4.58
CA GLY A 105 8.78 -6.23 3.89
C GLY A 105 10.24 -5.97 4.29
N GLU A 106 10.49 -5.09 5.25
CA GLU A 106 11.82 -4.68 5.67
C GLU A 106 12.47 -5.68 6.64
N THR A 107 13.81 -5.65 6.68
CA THR A 107 14.59 -6.42 7.67
C THR A 107 14.44 -5.85 9.08
N MET A 108 14.63 -6.68 10.11
CA MET A 108 14.55 -6.25 11.51
C MET A 108 15.78 -5.42 11.88
N LEU A 109 15.57 -4.32 12.59
CA LEU A 109 16.62 -3.56 13.25
C LEU A 109 17.21 -4.35 14.42
N LEU A 110 18.53 -4.34 14.51
CA LEU A 110 19.27 -4.80 15.67
C LEU A 110 19.56 -3.64 16.61
N ASP A 111 20.03 -2.53 16.04
CA ASP A 111 20.35 -1.30 16.77
C ASP A 111 19.13 -0.39 16.88
N ALA A 112 18.96 0.22 18.05
CA ALA A 112 17.89 1.18 18.29
C ALA A 112 18.14 2.46 17.47
N PRO A 113 17.09 3.08 16.89
CA PRO A 113 17.19 4.42 16.34
C PRO A 113 17.73 5.40 17.39
N GLN A 114 18.51 6.40 16.96
CA GLN A 114 19.13 7.36 17.89
C GLN A 114 18.10 8.26 18.59
N GLN A 115 16.97 8.52 17.93
CA GLN A 115 15.90 9.37 18.44
C GLN A 115 14.55 8.92 17.88
N ILE A 116 13.48 9.41 18.50
CA ILE A 116 12.13 9.22 17.99
C ILE A 116 11.96 10.06 16.73
N ALA A 117 11.61 9.42 15.62
CA ALA A 117 11.31 10.11 14.38
C ALA A 117 9.94 10.80 14.48
N TYR A 118 9.88 12.06 14.02
CA TYR A 118 8.62 12.72 13.75
C TYR A 118 8.11 12.24 12.39
N VAL A 119 7.00 11.51 12.40
CA VAL A 119 6.35 11.04 11.18
C VAL A 119 5.19 11.99 10.86
N PRO A 120 5.11 12.52 9.62
CA PRO A 120 4.03 13.42 9.21
C PRO A 120 2.63 12.84 9.43
N GLU A 121 1.64 13.72 9.50
CA GLU A 121 0.23 13.33 9.48
C GLU A 121 -0.24 13.05 8.04
N VAL A 122 -1.27 12.23 7.90
CA VAL A 122 -1.90 11.97 6.61
C VAL A 122 -2.84 13.12 6.29
N GLU A 123 -2.67 13.72 5.12
CA GLU A 123 -3.52 14.77 4.57
C GLU A 123 -3.98 14.32 3.17
N TYR A 124 -5.29 14.29 2.94
CA TYR A 124 -5.91 14.10 1.63
C TYR A 124 -7.15 14.99 1.51
N ASP A 125 -7.52 15.38 0.29
CA ASP A 125 -8.66 16.28 0.03
C ASP A 125 -10.00 15.55 0.01
N SER A 126 -10.03 14.36 -0.60
CA SER A 126 -11.26 13.57 -0.72
C SER A 126 -11.01 12.08 -0.85
N VAL A 127 -12.05 11.29 -0.58
CA VAL A 127 -12.07 9.85 -0.79
C VAL A 127 -13.41 9.46 -1.40
N SER A 128 -13.35 8.77 -2.54
CA SER A 128 -14.52 8.28 -3.27
C SER A 128 -14.64 6.78 -3.07
N VAL A 129 -15.79 6.31 -2.60
CA VAL A 129 -16.06 4.88 -2.34
C VAL A 129 -17.34 4.47 -3.05
N THR A 130 -17.22 3.56 -4.00
CA THR A 130 -18.29 2.91 -4.74
C THR A 130 -18.05 1.40 -4.76
N PRO A 131 -18.98 0.58 -5.26
CA PRO A 131 -18.75 -0.86 -5.35
C PRO A 131 -17.57 -1.23 -6.26
N GLN A 132 -17.32 -0.43 -7.32
CA GLN A 132 -16.28 -0.69 -8.32
C GLN A 132 -15.00 0.15 -8.15
N LEU A 133 -15.01 1.15 -7.27
CA LEU A 133 -13.91 2.11 -7.16
C LEU A 133 -13.75 2.66 -5.74
N ILE A 134 -12.53 2.61 -5.22
CA ILE A 134 -12.10 3.20 -3.96
C ILE A 134 -10.81 3.99 -4.20
N VAL A 135 -10.92 5.31 -4.28
CA VAL A 135 -9.79 6.20 -4.57
C VAL A 135 -9.70 7.32 -3.55
N PHE A 136 -8.48 7.54 -3.06
CA PHE A 136 -8.10 8.74 -2.32
C PHE A 136 -7.55 9.77 -3.31
N GLY A 137 -7.96 11.04 -3.19
CA GLY A 137 -7.51 12.14 -4.02
C GLY A 137 -6.97 13.31 -3.19
N GLY A 138 -5.99 14.03 -3.75
CA GLY A 138 -5.31 15.14 -3.08
C GLY A 138 -4.39 14.71 -1.94
N ILE A 139 -3.86 13.49 -1.98
CA ILE A 139 -2.88 13.01 -1.00
C ILE A 139 -1.64 13.89 -1.06
N LYS A 140 -1.22 14.42 0.09
CA LYS A 140 0.04 15.14 0.22
C LYS A 140 1.21 14.16 0.26
N HIS A 141 1.82 13.95 -0.91
CA HIS A 141 2.94 13.03 -1.10
C HIS A 141 4.02 13.19 -0.03
N GLN A 142 4.46 12.07 0.53
CA GLN A 142 5.65 11.99 1.37
C GLN A 142 6.70 11.15 0.64
N THR A 143 7.89 11.72 0.47
CA THR A 143 8.99 11.03 -0.20
C THR A 143 9.49 9.86 0.65
N ALA A 144 10.19 8.91 0.02
CA ALA A 144 10.84 7.82 0.73
C ALA A 144 11.65 8.35 1.93
N PRO A 145 11.59 7.70 3.11
CA PRO A 145 11.16 6.31 3.35
C PRO A 145 9.71 6.13 3.83
N TYR A 146 8.83 7.12 3.63
CA TYR A 146 7.45 7.02 4.13
C TYR A 146 6.56 6.20 3.18
N LYS A 147 5.81 5.25 3.74
CA LYS A 147 4.75 4.51 3.04
C LYS A 147 3.41 4.69 3.75
N MET A 148 2.32 4.88 3.01
CA MET A 148 1.00 5.05 3.63
C MET A 148 0.42 3.67 3.94
N VAL A 149 0.05 3.46 5.21
CA VAL A 149 -0.70 2.28 5.64
C VAL A 149 -2.18 2.63 5.65
N VAL A 150 -2.98 1.83 4.96
CA VAL A 150 -4.43 2.01 4.86
C VAL A 150 -5.14 0.83 5.50
N LYS A 151 -6.04 1.13 6.43
CA LYS A 151 -6.98 0.19 7.02
C LYS A 151 -8.40 0.57 6.65
N MET A 152 -9.20 -0.42 6.32
CA MET A 152 -10.61 -0.21 5.98
C MET A 152 -11.49 -1.27 6.60
N SER A 153 -12.76 -0.93 6.84
CA SER A 153 -13.78 -1.90 7.22
C SER A 153 -14.57 -2.39 6.01
N GLY A 154 -15.23 -3.55 6.15
CA GLY A 154 -16.39 -3.88 5.32
C GLY A 154 -17.52 -2.85 5.52
N SER A 155 -18.51 -2.84 4.62
CA SER A 155 -19.67 -1.94 4.74
C SER A 155 -20.43 -2.14 6.05
N GLN A 156 -20.79 -1.03 6.67
CA GLN A 156 -21.48 -0.94 7.95
C GLN A 156 -22.78 -0.18 7.78
N SER A 157 -23.83 -0.54 8.55
CA SER A 157 -25.06 0.24 8.57
C SER A 157 -24.78 1.73 8.81
N ARG A 158 -25.50 2.60 8.08
CA ARG A 158 -25.36 4.06 8.16
C ARG A 158 -25.49 4.62 9.59
N GLY A 159 -26.27 3.94 10.44
CA GLY A 159 -26.49 4.32 11.84
C GLY A 159 -25.32 4.01 12.78
N ILE A 160 -24.30 3.25 12.35
CA ILE A 160 -23.13 2.96 13.17
C ILE A 160 -22.21 4.19 13.21
N SER A 161 -21.96 4.71 14.41
CA SER A 161 -21.07 5.85 14.67
C SER A 161 -19.64 5.43 15.02
N ASN A 162 -19.44 4.21 15.49
CA ASN A 162 -18.13 3.69 15.89
C ASN A 162 -17.91 2.27 15.33
N GLY A 163 -17.15 2.20 14.24
CA GLY A 163 -16.76 0.95 13.57
C GLY A 163 -15.25 0.68 13.57
N TRP A 164 -14.46 1.43 14.35
CA TRP A 164 -12.99 1.39 14.31
C TRP A 164 -12.39 0.02 14.69
N SER A 165 -13.13 -0.82 15.43
CA SER A 165 -12.69 -2.18 15.75
C SER A 165 -12.85 -3.18 14.60
N LYS A 166 -13.49 -2.76 13.49
CA LYS A 166 -13.76 -3.59 12.31
C LYS A 166 -12.83 -3.29 11.14
N THR A 167 -11.91 -2.33 11.30
CA THR A 167 -10.93 -2.01 10.27
C THR A 167 -9.82 -3.06 10.26
N VAL A 168 -9.38 -3.43 9.05
CA VAL A 168 -8.25 -4.33 8.83
C VAL A 168 -7.27 -3.67 7.86
N ILE A 169 -5.98 -3.99 7.98
CA ILE A 169 -4.96 -3.46 7.07
C ILE A 169 -5.21 -4.07 5.69
N ILE A 170 -5.55 -3.23 4.72
CA ILE A 170 -5.71 -3.64 3.32
C ILE A 170 -4.41 -3.44 2.55
N SER A 171 -3.56 -2.51 3.00
CA SER A 171 -2.24 -2.27 2.44
C SER A 171 -1.33 -1.60 3.47
N SER A 172 -0.07 -2.02 3.50
CA SER A 172 1.00 -1.40 4.27
C SER A 172 1.91 -0.49 3.44
N GLU A 173 1.65 -0.41 2.13
CA GLU A 173 2.56 0.16 1.14
C GLU A 173 1.80 0.91 0.04
N VAL A 174 0.79 1.69 0.40
CA VAL A 174 0.14 2.55 -0.58
C VAL A 174 1.09 3.69 -0.92
N GLU A 175 1.44 3.78 -2.19
CA GLU A 175 2.09 4.93 -2.79
C GLU A 175 1.02 5.77 -3.49
N ASP A 176 1.10 7.09 -3.33
CA ASP A 176 0.30 7.98 -4.14
C ASP A 176 0.98 8.22 -5.48
N ASP A 177 0.15 8.32 -6.50
CA ASP A 177 0.52 8.70 -7.84
C ASP A 177 -0.09 10.08 -8.09
N TRP A 178 0.75 11.13 -8.05
CA TRP A 178 0.32 12.52 -8.16
C TRP A 178 -0.82 12.90 -7.19
N GLY A 179 -0.73 12.41 -5.95
CA GLY A 179 -1.75 12.67 -4.95
C GLY A 179 -3.03 11.82 -5.10
N GLU A 180 -3.04 10.81 -5.96
CA GLU A 180 -4.13 9.84 -6.05
C GLU A 180 -3.67 8.43 -5.66
N ALA A 181 -4.53 7.67 -4.98
CA ALA A 181 -4.27 6.27 -4.71
C ALA A 181 -5.54 5.43 -4.87
N ASP A 182 -5.54 4.54 -5.86
CA ASP A 182 -6.58 3.51 -6.04
C ASP A 182 -6.26 2.28 -5.18
N VAL A 183 -7.12 2.00 -4.22
CA VAL A 183 -6.99 0.85 -3.30
C VAL A 183 -8.07 -0.21 -3.53
N THR A 184 -8.82 -0.12 -4.62
CA THR A 184 -9.97 -1.01 -4.92
C THR A 184 -9.57 -2.48 -4.91
N ALA A 185 -8.52 -2.83 -5.66
CA ALA A 185 -8.05 -4.21 -5.74
C ALA A 185 -7.56 -4.73 -4.37
N LEU A 186 -6.90 -3.88 -3.58
CA LEU A 186 -6.39 -4.21 -2.25
C LEU A 186 -7.53 -4.42 -1.25
N TYR A 187 -8.57 -3.59 -1.34
CA TYR A 187 -9.79 -3.72 -0.57
C TYR A 187 -10.51 -5.04 -0.87
N LEU A 188 -10.80 -5.31 -2.15
CA LEU A 188 -11.50 -6.53 -2.56
C LEU A 188 -10.72 -7.80 -2.22
N LYS A 189 -9.39 -7.78 -2.39
CA LYS A 189 -8.52 -8.89 -2.00
C LYS A 189 -8.57 -9.20 -0.49
N THR A 190 -8.70 -8.17 0.35
CA THR A 190 -8.62 -8.31 1.81
C THR A 190 -9.98 -8.54 2.46
N ILE A 191 -10.99 -7.77 2.04
CA ILE A 191 -12.35 -7.80 2.60
C ILE A 191 -13.21 -8.86 1.91
N GLY A 192 -12.97 -9.12 0.62
CA GLY A 192 -13.68 -10.15 -0.16
C GLY A 192 -15.11 -9.81 -0.57
N VAL A 193 -15.59 -8.60 -0.26
CA VAL A 193 -16.96 -8.15 -0.57
C VAL A 193 -16.92 -6.71 -1.06
N GLU A 194 -17.69 -6.41 -2.09
CA GLU A 194 -17.83 -5.05 -2.62
C GLU A 194 -18.51 -4.11 -1.62
N PRO A 195 -18.10 -2.82 -1.58
CA PRO A 195 -18.80 -1.81 -0.79
C PRO A 195 -20.27 -1.69 -1.20
N THR A 196 -21.19 -1.75 -0.23
CA THR A 196 -22.63 -1.66 -0.49
C THR A 196 -23.12 -0.20 -0.48
N PRO A 197 -23.78 0.31 -1.55
CA PRO A 197 -24.28 1.68 -1.59
C PRO A 197 -25.21 2.03 -0.43
N GLY A 198 -25.09 3.27 0.07
CA GLY A 198 -25.87 3.78 1.21
C GLY A 198 -25.38 3.29 2.59
N GLN A 199 -24.42 2.38 2.63
CA GLN A 199 -23.72 1.97 3.85
C GLN A 199 -22.44 2.78 4.05
N LYS A 200 -21.83 2.65 5.23
CA LYS A 200 -20.63 3.39 5.63
C LYS A 200 -19.40 2.48 5.64
N VAL A 201 -18.26 3.00 5.20
CA VAL A 201 -16.95 2.37 5.35
C VAL A 201 -16.10 3.23 6.28
N PHE A 202 -15.45 2.61 7.26
CA PHE A 202 -14.52 3.27 8.17
C PHE A 202 -13.09 3.12 7.63
N ILE A 203 -12.32 4.20 7.66
CA ILE A 203 -10.98 4.29 7.11
C ILE A 203 -10.03 4.78 8.22
N GLU A 204 -8.91 4.07 8.40
CA GLU A 204 -7.80 4.55 9.21
C GLU A 204 -6.52 4.58 8.38
N CYS A 205 -5.86 5.73 8.30
CA CYS A 205 -4.62 5.92 7.54
C CYS A 205 -3.51 6.47 8.44
N TYR A 206 -2.28 6.07 8.19
CA TYR A 206 -1.10 6.68 8.82
C TYR A 206 0.14 6.45 7.95
N TRP A 207 1.11 7.36 8.03
CA TRP A 207 2.43 7.15 7.44
C TRP A 207 3.26 6.19 8.31
N LEU A 208 3.99 5.30 7.66
CA LEU A 208 4.98 4.41 8.24
C LEU A 208 6.35 4.78 7.67
N ASP A 209 7.31 5.10 8.53
CA ASP A 209 8.70 5.25 8.15
C ASP A 209 9.34 3.85 8.05
N THR A 210 9.62 3.38 6.84
CA THR A 210 10.21 2.04 6.62
C THR A 210 11.67 1.97 7.10
N SER A 211 12.36 3.11 7.23
CA SER A 211 13.76 3.18 7.64
C SER A 211 13.96 2.91 9.13
N ASN A 212 12.93 3.06 9.97
CA ASN A 212 13.03 2.85 11.41
C ASN A 212 11.81 2.16 12.06
N GLY A 213 10.68 2.07 11.36
CA GLY A 213 9.44 1.44 11.84
C GLY A 213 8.52 2.36 12.66
N PHE A 214 8.82 3.66 12.79
CA PHE A 214 7.93 4.63 13.43
C PHE A 214 6.69 4.90 12.58
N THR A 215 5.59 5.22 13.25
CA THR A 215 4.29 5.49 12.62
C THR A 215 3.79 6.85 13.02
N GLY A 216 3.17 7.56 12.07
CA GLY A 216 2.46 8.80 12.31
C GLY A 216 1.18 8.62 13.14
N GLN A 217 0.50 9.73 13.39
CA GLN A 217 -0.81 9.70 14.02
C GLN A 217 -1.83 9.05 13.09
N VAL A 218 -2.72 8.24 13.68
CA VAL A 218 -3.81 7.60 12.93
C VAL A 218 -4.84 8.66 12.56
N PHE A 219 -4.93 8.95 11.27
CA PHE A 219 -6.03 9.69 10.68
C PHE A 219 -7.25 8.78 10.55
N ARG A 220 -8.43 9.29 10.87
CA ARG A 220 -9.67 8.52 10.93
C ARG A 220 -10.76 9.22 10.15
N ASP A 221 -11.38 8.49 9.23
CA ASP A 221 -12.48 8.98 8.42
C ASP A 221 -13.57 7.91 8.24
N SER A 222 -14.78 8.35 7.89
CA SER A 222 -15.85 7.45 7.51
C SER A 222 -16.65 8.00 6.34
N VAL A 223 -16.80 7.18 5.31
CA VAL A 223 -17.39 7.58 4.03
C VAL A 223 -18.66 6.78 3.79
N ILE A 224 -19.70 7.43 3.25
CA ILE A 224 -20.88 6.74 2.77
C ILE A 224 -20.58 6.25 1.35
N VAL A 225 -20.77 4.95 1.12
CA VAL A 225 -20.63 4.35 -0.20
C VAL A 225 -21.70 4.92 -1.12
N THR A 226 -21.30 5.49 -2.25
CA THR A 226 -22.21 5.98 -3.28
C THR A 226 -22.40 4.90 -4.35
N GLY A 227 -23.53 4.95 -5.07
CA GLY A 227 -23.78 4.02 -6.19
C GLY A 227 -22.99 4.40 -7.45
N GLU A 228 -22.72 5.69 -7.62
CA GLU A 228 -21.92 6.24 -8.71
C GLU A 228 -20.84 7.14 -8.11
N SER A 229 -19.72 7.25 -8.82
CA SER A 229 -18.60 8.11 -8.46
C SER A 229 -18.55 9.26 -9.46
N SER A 230 -18.44 10.50 -8.96
CA SER A 230 -18.07 11.65 -9.80
C SER A 230 -16.56 11.70 -10.09
N TYR A 231 -15.79 10.79 -9.49
CA TYR A 231 -14.36 10.68 -9.76
C TYR A 231 -14.17 10.20 -11.20
N THR A 232 -13.43 10.99 -11.96
CA THR A 232 -12.98 10.62 -13.29
C THR A 232 -11.51 10.23 -13.15
N PRO A 233 -11.15 8.95 -13.36
CA PRO A 233 -9.76 8.53 -13.33
C PRO A 233 -8.91 9.38 -14.27
N ARG A 234 -7.66 9.65 -13.87
CA ARG A 234 -6.68 10.18 -14.81
C ARG A 234 -6.60 9.27 -16.02
N LYS A 235 -6.66 9.88 -17.19
CA LYS A 235 -6.55 9.13 -18.44
C LYS A 235 -5.06 8.89 -18.62
N ARG A 236 -4.64 7.64 -18.55
CA ARG A 236 -3.23 7.26 -18.61
C ARG A 236 -3.07 5.98 -19.42
N VAL A 237 -1.98 5.89 -20.16
CA VAL A 237 -1.56 4.68 -20.88
C VAL A 237 -0.28 4.16 -20.25
N THR A 238 -0.40 2.99 -19.62
CA THR A 238 0.68 2.22 -19.02
C THR A 238 0.81 0.86 -19.70
N MET A 239 1.82 0.07 -19.34
CA MET A 239 2.09 -1.23 -19.98
C MET A 239 0.90 -2.21 -19.94
N ASP A 240 0.02 -2.13 -18.94
CA ASP A 240 -1.20 -2.95 -18.82
C ASP A 240 -2.30 -2.57 -19.83
N ARG A 241 -2.22 -1.38 -20.44
CA ARG A 241 -3.13 -0.89 -21.48
C ARG A 241 -2.68 -1.23 -22.89
N LEU A 242 -1.59 -1.98 -23.02
CA LEU A 242 -1.07 -2.38 -24.32
C LEU A 242 -1.69 -3.70 -24.78
N ASN A 243 -2.01 -3.77 -26.06
CA ASN A 243 -2.53 -4.98 -26.68
C ASN A 243 -1.38 -5.96 -26.96
N PRO A 244 -1.34 -7.14 -26.30
CA PRO A 244 -0.27 -8.11 -26.48
C PRO A 244 -0.31 -8.84 -27.83
N ASP A 245 -1.42 -8.76 -28.58
CA ASP A 245 -1.56 -9.40 -29.89
C ASP A 245 -0.82 -8.67 -31.01
N TYR A 246 -0.31 -7.47 -30.73
CA TYR A 246 0.44 -6.63 -31.67
C TYR A 246 1.91 -6.53 -31.26
N GLU A 247 2.78 -6.31 -32.24
CA GLU A 247 4.19 -6.03 -31.98
C GLU A 247 4.33 -4.65 -31.32
N LEU A 248 4.87 -4.63 -30.11
CA LEU A 248 5.10 -3.43 -29.31
C LEU A 248 6.56 -3.00 -29.44
N HIS A 249 6.79 -1.75 -29.80
CA HIS A 249 8.14 -1.20 -29.99
C HIS A 249 8.60 -0.32 -28.82
N VAL A 250 8.09 -0.60 -27.62
CA VAL A 250 8.41 0.09 -26.37
C VAL A 250 8.74 -0.93 -25.29
N SER A 251 9.73 -0.63 -24.44
CA SER A 251 10.04 -1.48 -23.27
C SER A 251 9.39 -0.96 -21.99
N SER A 252 9.05 0.32 -21.94
CA SER A 252 8.23 0.94 -20.89
C SER A 252 7.41 2.06 -21.52
N ILE A 253 6.18 2.23 -21.03
CA ILE A 253 5.32 3.34 -21.42
C ILE A 253 4.58 3.84 -20.19
N ASP A 254 4.61 5.15 -20.02
CA ASP A 254 3.80 5.92 -19.12
C ASP A 254 3.44 7.23 -19.81
N VAL A 255 2.19 7.34 -20.23
CA VAL A 255 1.65 8.54 -20.88
C VAL A 255 0.44 9.01 -20.08
N ASP A 256 0.57 10.16 -19.42
CA ASP A 256 -0.47 10.75 -18.57
C ASP A 256 -1.08 11.99 -19.23
N PHE A 257 -2.40 12.00 -19.33
CA PHE A 257 -3.17 13.09 -19.94
C PHE A 257 -3.72 14.01 -18.86
N SER A 258 -3.35 15.29 -18.92
CA SER A 258 -3.79 16.29 -17.95
C SER A 258 -5.31 16.41 -17.90
N SER A 259 -5.88 16.37 -16.70
CA SER A 259 -7.28 16.71 -16.47
C SER A 259 -7.48 18.22 -16.63
N GLY A 260 -8.03 18.67 -17.76
CA GLY A 260 -8.44 20.07 -17.96
C GLY A 260 -7.49 20.94 -18.78
N GLY A 261 -6.49 20.37 -19.44
CA GLY A 261 -5.62 21.08 -20.38
C GLY A 261 -5.12 20.17 -21.51
N PRO A 262 -4.73 20.70 -22.67
CA PRO A 262 -4.21 19.92 -23.80
C PRO A 262 -2.74 19.55 -23.56
N VAL A 263 -2.40 19.06 -22.36
CA VAL A 263 -1.04 18.69 -21.98
C VAL A 263 -1.00 17.21 -21.68
N VAL A 264 0.06 16.57 -22.15
CA VAL A 264 0.34 15.15 -21.95
C VAL A 264 1.78 15.00 -21.50
N GLN A 265 1.98 14.23 -20.45
CA GLN A 265 3.30 13.90 -19.94
C GLN A 265 3.74 12.57 -20.52
N TYR A 266 4.95 12.51 -21.04
CA TYR A 266 5.57 11.29 -21.55
C TYR A 266 6.68 10.83 -20.60
N ASP A 267 6.74 9.53 -20.38
CA ASP A 267 7.90 8.79 -19.90
C ASP A 267 7.89 7.40 -20.58
N VAL A 268 8.62 7.30 -21.70
CA VAL A 268 8.50 6.15 -22.61
C VAL A 268 9.87 5.72 -23.11
N MET A 269 10.19 4.43 -22.98
CA MET A 269 11.39 3.85 -23.58
C MET A 269 11.07 3.23 -24.93
N CYS A 270 11.42 3.94 -26.00
CA CYS A 270 11.23 3.53 -27.40
C CYS A 270 12.38 2.65 -27.89
N LEU A 271 12.04 1.50 -28.48
CA LEU A 271 13.01 0.53 -29.01
C LEU A 271 13.30 0.71 -30.50
N GLY A 272 12.49 1.49 -31.21
CA GLY A 272 12.54 1.64 -32.64
C GLY A 272 11.81 0.51 -33.38
N HIS A 273 11.33 0.84 -34.58
CA HIS A 273 10.67 -0.07 -35.49
C HIS A 273 11.61 -0.38 -36.66
N SER A 274 11.58 -1.60 -37.18
CA SER A 274 12.49 -2.02 -38.25
C SER A 274 12.38 -1.11 -39.48
N ASN A 275 13.51 -0.54 -39.91
CA ASN A 275 13.64 0.36 -41.05
C ASN A 275 12.83 1.67 -40.98
N ILE A 276 12.26 2.02 -39.82
CA ILE A 276 11.50 3.26 -39.64
C ILE A 276 11.97 3.94 -38.35
N ALA A 277 12.24 5.24 -38.41
CA ALA A 277 12.59 6.05 -37.25
C ALA A 277 11.36 6.37 -36.40
N SER A 278 10.67 5.34 -35.91
CA SER A 278 9.49 5.45 -35.06
C SER A 278 9.39 4.29 -34.08
N SER A 279 8.51 4.40 -33.09
CA SER A 279 8.06 3.31 -32.23
C SER A 279 6.55 3.38 -32.09
N GLU A 280 5.90 2.23 -32.00
CA GLU A 280 4.45 2.12 -31.91
C GLU A 280 4.07 1.29 -30.69
N ALA A 281 3.06 1.77 -29.96
CA ALA A 281 2.42 1.09 -28.86
C ALA A 281 0.93 0.96 -29.17
N TYR A 282 0.45 -0.27 -29.34
CA TYR A 282 -0.94 -0.57 -29.65
C TYR A 282 -1.72 -0.79 -28.35
N LEU A 283 -2.92 -0.23 -28.26
CA LEU A 283 -3.75 -0.22 -27.06
C LEU A 283 -4.80 -1.32 -27.07
N ASP A 284 -5.12 -1.86 -25.89
CA ASP A 284 -6.18 -2.86 -25.69
C ASP A 284 -7.58 -2.26 -25.83
N GLN A 285 -7.70 -0.96 -25.59
CA GLN A 285 -8.94 -0.18 -25.66
C GLN A 285 -8.76 1.06 -26.54
N ASP A 286 -9.86 1.56 -27.08
CA ASP A 286 -9.83 2.76 -27.91
C ASP A 286 -9.49 4.00 -27.08
N LEU A 287 -8.72 4.92 -27.68
CA LEU A 287 -8.39 6.19 -27.05
C LEU A 287 -9.61 7.13 -27.15
N PRO A 288 -10.04 7.80 -26.06
CA PRO A 288 -11.13 8.78 -26.12
C PRO A 288 -10.89 9.85 -27.19
N GLU A 289 -11.95 10.30 -27.88
CA GLU A 289 -11.84 11.20 -29.04
C GLU A 289 -11.10 12.50 -28.70
N GLU A 290 -11.35 13.04 -27.51
CA GLU A 290 -10.73 14.25 -26.97
C GLU A 290 -9.22 14.12 -26.68
N LEU A 291 -8.68 12.90 -26.65
CA LEU A 291 -7.25 12.65 -26.47
C LEU A 291 -6.53 12.33 -27.78
N ARG A 292 -7.27 12.20 -28.88
CA ARG A 292 -6.68 11.94 -30.20
C ARG A 292 -6.10 13.22 -30.76
N GLY A 293 -4.99 13.12 -31.47
CA GLY A 293 -4.32 14.28 -32.04
C GLY A 293 -2.82 14.09 -32.21
N THR A 294 -2.13 15.22 -32.29
CA THR A 294 -0.68 15.26 -32.44
C THR A 294 -0.03 15.96 -31.26
N SER A 295 1.07 15.42 -30.75
CA SER A 295 1.88 16.08 -29.73
C SER A 295 3.36 16.09 -30.09
N TRP A 296 4.15 16.90 -29.40
CA TRP A 296 5.60 16.98 -29.54
C TRP A 296 6.29 16.83 -28.19
N ALA A 297 7.36 16.03 -28.14
CA ALA A 297 8.22 15.90 -26.97
C ALA A 297 9.69 15.75 -27.38
N LEU A 298 10.55 15.93 -26.40
CA LEU A 298 11.98 15.67 -26.53
C LEU A 298 12.27 14.20 -26.20
N GLY A 299 13.33 13.69 -26.80
CA GLY A 299 13.87 12.39 -26.53
C GLY A 299 15.36 12.44 -26.24
N ARG A 300 15.83 11.49 -25.45
CA ARG A 300 17.24 11.24 -25.15
C ARG A 300 17.58 9.84 -25.65
N GLY A 301 18.38 9.79 -26.71
CA GLY A 301 18.94 8.56 -27.23
C GLY A 301 19.99 8.00 -26.29
N ASN A 302 19.86 6.73 -25.95
CA ASN A 302 20.73 5.98 -25.05
C ASN A 302 21.38 4.82 -25.82
N GLY A 303 22.22 5.16 -26.81
CA GLY A 303 22.87 4.17 -27.67
C GLY A 303 23.85 3.28 -26.90
N GLU A 304 24.22 2.13 -27.50
CA GLU A 304 25.17 1.17 -26.90
C GLU A 304 26.56 1.77 -26.62
N ASP A 305 26.92 2.87 -27.29
CA ASP A 305 28.17 3.60 -27.08
C ASP A 305 28.14 4.55 -25.87
N GLY A 306 27.03 4.56 -25.11
CA GLY A 306 26.85 5.35 -23.89
C GLY A 306 26.67 6.85 -24.14
N LYS A 307 26.55 7.28 -25.42
CA LYS A 307 26.35 8.69 -25.75
C LYS A 307 24.88 9.07 -25.63
N LEU A 308 24.65 10.20 -24.97
CA LEU A 308 23.34 10.83 -24.89
C LEU A 308 23.14 11.76 -26.08
N VAL A 309 22.12 11.50 -26.89
CA VAL A 309 21.81 12.29 -28.08
C VAL A 309 20.41 12.90 -27.94
N ALA A 310 20.34 14.23 -28.00
CA ALA A 310 19.07 14.93 -28.02
C ALA A 310 18.34 14.67 -29.34
N GLN A 311 17.08 14.26 -29.23
CA GLN A 311 16.18 13.95 -30.32
C GLN A 311 14.82 14.63 -30.08
N SER A 312 14.02 14.81 -31.13
CA SER A 312 12.65 15.30 -31.02
C SER A 312 11.69 14.34 -31.69
N TYR A 313 10.52 14.20 -31.08
CA TYR A 313 9.49 13.26 -31.49
C TYR A 313 8.17 13.97 -31.70
N VAL A 314 7.47 13.52 -32.74
CA VAL A 314 6.03 13.71 -32.88
C VAL A 314 5.35 12.47 -32.35
N MET A 315 4.39 12.66 -31.45
CA MET A 315 3.50 11.61 -31.00
C MET A 315 2.18 11.76 -31.74
N TRP A 316 1.78 10.70 -32.43
CA TRP A 316 0.44 10.60 -32.98
C TRP A 316 -0.42 9.69 -32.12
N LEU A 317 -1.55 10.24 -31.68
CA LEU A 317 -2.49 9.60 -30.77
C LEU A 317 -3.70 9.18 -31.61
N TYR A 318 -3.69 7.93 -32.07
CA TYR A 318 -4.70 7.40 -32.97
C TYR A 318 -5.77 6.63 -32.20
N GLY A 319 -7.04 6.87 -32.54
CA GLY A 319 -8.12 5.95 -32.22
C GLY A 319 -8.09 4.70 -33.10
N ALA A 320 -8.91 3.71 -32.75
CA ALA A 320 -9.08 2.50 -33.54
C ALA A 320 -9.63 2.84 -34.95
N TYR A 321 -9.07 2.21 -35.97
CA TYR A 321 -9.44 2.42 -37.37
C TYR A 321 -9.49 1.08 -38.12
N TYR A 322 -10.69 0.69 -38.53
CA TYR A 322 -10.99 -0.61 -39.15
C TYR A 322 -10.44 -1.78 -38.29
N SER A 323 -9.46 -2.52 -38.82
CA SER A 323 -8.82 -3.66 -38.15
C SER A 323 -7.58 -3.26 -37.34
N THR A 324 -7.26 -1.98 -37.25
CA THR A 324 -6.10 -1.49 -36.49
C THR A 324 -6.59 -0.91 -35.18
N PRO A 325 -6.13 -1.40 -34.02
CA PRO A 325 -6.53 -0.84 -32.73
C PRO A 325 -5.93 0.55 -32.56
N ALA A 326 -6.43 1.26 -31.54
CA ALA A 326 -5.85 2.53 -31.14
C ALA A 326 -4.35 2.36 -30.86
N ARG A 327 -3.57 3.39 -31.14
CA ARG A 327 -2.12 3.33 -30.95
C ARG A 327 -1.53 4.70 -30.68
N ILE A 328 -0.41 4.70 -29.97
CA ILE A 328 0.47 5.84 -29.84
C ILE A 328 1.71 5.58 -30.70
N THR A 329 1.99 6.49 -31.62
CA THR A 329 3.18 6.42 -32.49
C THR A 329 4.17 7.51 -32.11
N PHE A 330 5.37 7.12 -31.69
CA PHE A 330 6.49 8.01 -31.39
C PHE A 330 7.38 8.11 -32.63
N ALA A 331 7.16 9.12 -33.47
CA ALA A 331 7.90 9.31 -34.71
C ALA A 331 9.03 10.33 -34.52
N HIS A 332 10.28 9.93 -34.77
CA HIS A 332 11.43 10.82 -34.71
C HIS A 332 11.33 11.90 -35.81
N ARG A 333 11.65 13.15 -35.45
CA ARG A 333 11.58 14.32 -36.35
C ARG A 333 12.81 15.21 -36.35
N GLY A 334 13.68 15.12 -35.36
CA GLY A 334 14.86 15.96 -35.29
C GLY A 334 15.93 15.39 -34.38
N GLY A 335 17.18 15.72 -34.69
CA GLY A 335 18.35 15.12 -34.06
C GLY A 335 18.90 13.93 -34.84
N TYR A 336 19.98 13.36 -34.33
CA TYR A 336 20.55 12.11 -34.84
C TYR A 336 19.79 10.94 -34.22
N TYR A 337 19.19 10.10 -35.06
CA TYR A 337 18.34 9.01 -34.58
C TYR A 337 19.16 7.92 -33.90
N VAL A 338 18.87 7.65 -32.64
CA VAL A 338 19.52 6.63 -31.82
C VAL A 338 18.46 5.75 -31.18
N LYS A 339 18.78 4.48 -30.93
CA LYS A 339 17.92 3.55 -30.17
C LYS A 339 18.75 2.77 -29.14
N PRO A 340 18.18 2.41 -27.99
CA PRO A 340 16.87 2.84 -27.49
C PRO A 340 16.84 4.35 -27.19
N THR A 341 15.64 4.93 -27.18
CA THR A 341 15.44 6.36 -26.86
C THR A 341 14.36 6.52 -25.81
N GLU A 342 14.67 7.28 -24.78
CA GLU A 342 13.70 7.72 -23.79
C GLU A 342 13.02 8.98 -24.31
N VAL A 343 11.71 8.94 -24.52
CA VAL A 343 10.88 10.12 -24.83
C VAL A 343 10.26 10.58 -23.52
N PHE A 344 10.53 11.82 -23.13
CA PHE A 344 10.18 12.30 -21.79
C PHE A 344 9.72 13.76 -21.77
N GLY A 345 8.95 14.08 -20.73
CA GLY A 345 8.50 15.43 -20.42
C GLY A 345 7.14 15.78 -21.03
N PRO A 346 6.73 17.05 -20.88
CA PRO A 346 5.42 17.49 -21.31
C PRO A 346 5.39 17.77 -22.81
N GLY A 347 4.30 17.37 -23.45
CA GLY A 347 3.90 17.76 -24.79
C GLY A 347 2.53 18.42 -24.78
N VAL A 348 2.25 19.25 -25.79
CA VAL A 348 0.92 19.83 -26.03
C VAL A 348 0.19 18.99 -27.06
N ILE A 349 -1.08 18.68 -26.86
CA ILE A 349 -1.94 17.98 -27.83
C ILE A 349 -2.59 19.02 -28.73
N TYR A 350 -2.50 18.80 -30.04
CA TYR A 350 -3.09 19.60 -31.11
C TYR A 350 -4.11 18.82 -31.92
#